data_AF-A0A3D3S8P9-F1
#
_entry.id   AF-A0A3D3S8P9-F1
#
_cell.length_a   1.000
_cell.length_b   1.000
_cell.length_c   1.000
_cell.angle_alpha   90.00
_cell.angle_beta   90.00
_cell.angle_gamma   90.00
#
_symmetry.space_group_name_H-M   'P 1'
#
loop_
_entity.id
_entity.type
_entity.pdbx_description
1 polymer ?
#
loop_
_entity_poly.entity_id
_entity_poly.type
_entity_poly.pdbx_seq_one_letter_code
_entity_poly.pdbx_strand_id
1 'polypeptide(L)'
;MRTESIADELLDRAGSIIGAEGFLKPSLLEEFAREAIRALSSEEPGTRPFSASGEPGGLVHVKTPFVAIVPDLHARPSLLVDLLASSLPSHPATSLLDMALDGSLTIVCLGDILNSEGRIGADRWAKAALRMANSGIPDGLLGPEMDEEMGASMAALGIVMLLKSRLGAGFHCLKGNHDNITNTNLNGDAGFYKYALEGAMGAEWFRLRYGEDLMRLVRHYERSLPLVAAGRRFCASHAEPAFAL
;
A
#
# COMPACT_ATOMS: atom_id res chain seq x y z
N MET A 1 -27.22 -16.89 -17.17
CA MET A 1 -26.19 -16.97 -16.12
C MET A 1 -25.00 -16.18 -16.67
N ARG A 2 -24.80 -14.92 -16.24
CA ARG A 2 -23.60 -14.17 -16.62
C ARG A 2 -22.45 -14.79 -15.83
N THR A 3 -21.42 -15.24 -16.51
CA THR A 3 -20.13 -15.51 -15.87
C THR A 3 -19.64 -14.15 -15.37
N GLU A 4 -19.47 -13.98 -14.06
CA GLU A 4 -18.86 -12.77 -13.51
C GLU A 4 -17.47 -12.60 -14.11
N SER A 5 -17.12 -11.37 -14.49
CA SER A 5 -15.80 -11.11 -15.03
C SER A 5 -14.78 -11.11 -13.88
N ILE A 6 -13.52 -11.46 -14.17
CA ILE A 6 -12.42 -11.37 -13.19
C ILE A 6 -12.32 -9.94 -12.61
N ALA A 7 -12.69 -8.92 -13.40
CA ALA A 7 -12.73 -7.55 -12.97
C ALA A 7 -13.79 -7.32 -11.88
N ASP A 8 -15.01 -7.83 -12.09
CA ASP A 8 -16.10 -7.73 -11.11
C ASP A 8 -15.72 -8.41 -9.79
N GLU A 9 -15.18 -9.64 -9.84
CA GLU A 9 -14.73 -10.38 -8.66
C GLU A 9 -13.66 -9.61 -7.87
N LEU A 10 -12.73 -8.94 -8.57
CA LEU A 10 -11.67 -8.19 -7.92
C LEU A 10 -12.18 -6.90 -7.27
N LEU A 11 -13.08 -6.17 -7.96
CA LEU A 11 -13.71 -4.98 -7.42
C LEU A 11 -14.58 -5.30 -6.22
N ASP A 12 -15.35 -6.39 -6.27
CA ASP A 12 -16.16 -6.85 -5.15
C ASP A 12 -15.29 -7.23 -3.95
N ARG A 13 -14.17 -7.93 -4.20
CA ARG A 13 -13.23 -8.27 -3.12
C ARG A 13 -12.59 -7.01 -2.51
N ALA A 14 -12.19 -6.04 -3.32
CA ALA A 14 -11.67 -4.77 -2.81
C ALA A 14 -12.73 -3.95 -2.07
N GLY A 15 -13.96 -3.92 -2.57
CA GLY A 15 -15.12 -3.30 -1.92
C GLY A 15 -15.43 -3.92 -0.56
N SER A 16 -15.31 -5.25 -0.44
CA SER A 16 -15.50 -5.96 0.84
C SER A 16 -14.46 -5.57 1.90
N ILE A 17 -13.23 -5.21 1.48
CA ILE A 17 -12.18 -4.71 2.37
C ILE A 17 -12.54 -3.32 2.89
N ILE A 18 -13.07 -2.44 2.02
CA ILE A 18 -13.49 -1.09 2.40
C ILE A 18 -14.69 -1.12 3.35
N GLY A 19 -15.67 -2.00 3.07
CA GLY A 19 -16.90 -2.10 3.84
C GLY A 19 -16.78 -2.89 5.16
N ALA A 20 -15.61 -3.46 5.46
CA ALA A 20 -15.40 -4.19 6.70
C ALA A 20 -15.37 -3.22 7.90
N GLU A 21 -16.14 -3.53 8.94
CA GLU A 21 -16.06 -2.76 10.20
C GLU A 21 -14.71 -2.97 10.89
N GLY A 22 -14.09 -1.86 11.31
CA GLY A 22 -12.82 -1.85 12.03
C GLY A 22 -11.60 -2.01 11.12
N PHE A 23 -10.83 -3.07 11.34
CA PHE A 23 -9.56 -3.32 10.65
C PHE A 23 -9.49 -4.76 10.13
N LEU A 24 -8.62 -5.00 9.15
CA LEU A 24 -8.47 -6.30 8.50
C LEU A 24 -8.25 -7.42 9.52
N LYS A 25 -8.94 -8.55 9.35
CA LYS A 25 -8.71 -9.73 10.19
C LYS A 25 -7.25 -10.20 10.05
N PRO A 26 -6.58 -10.62 11.14
CA PRO A 26 -5.19 -11.08 11.11
C PRO A 26 -4.90 -12.14 10.04
N SER A 27 -5.78 -13.13 9.88
CA SER A 27 -5.63 -14.19 8.87
C SER A 27 -5.67 -13.67 7.44
N LEU A 28 -6.49 -12.64 7.18
CA LEU A 28 -6.63 -12.06 5.85
C LEU A 28 -5.43 -11.18 5.51
N LEU A 29 -4.94 -10.41 6.48
CA LEU A 29 -3.69 -9.65 6.33
C LEU A 29 -2.51 -10.59 6.07
N GLU A 30 -2.44 -11.72 6.78
CA GLU A 30 -1.42 -12.75 6.55
C GLU A 30 -1.48 -13.31 5.12
N GLU A 31 -2.68 -13.70 4.67
CA GLU A 31 -2.93 -14.20 3.31
C GLU A 31 -2.43 -13.20 2.27
N PHE A 32 -2.90 -11.95 2.36
CA PHE A 32 -2.54 -10.89 1.42
C PHE A 32 -1.05 -10.58 1.41
N ALA A 33 -0.42 -10.46 2.58
CA ALA A 33 1.01 -10.19 2.66
C ALA A 33 1.81 -11.33 2.01
N ARG A 34 1.47 -12.60 2.29
CA ARG A 34 2.16 -13.75 1.69
C ARG A 34 1.97 -13.82 0.19
N GLU A 35 0.76 -13.57 -0.30
CA GLU A 35 0.47 -13.54 -1.74
C GLU A 35 1.22 -12.42 -2.45
N ALA A 36 1.24 -11.22 -1.88
CA ALA A 36 1.93 -10.09 -2.45
C ALA A 36 3.45 -10.27 -2.44
N ILE A 37 4.02 -10.81 -1.35
CA ILE A 37 5.44 -11.17 -1.28
C ILE A 37 5.79 -12.19 -2.36
N ARG A 38 4.98 -13.24 -2.54
CA ARG A 38 5.18 -14.21 -3.62
C ARG A 38 5.19 -13.52 -4.98
N ALA A 39 4.20 -12.69 -5.26
CA ALA A 39 4.09 -11.97 -6.53
C ALA A 39 5.27 -11.02 -6.78
N LEU A 40 5.78 -10.33 -5.75
CA LEU A 40 6.97 -9.48 -5.84
C LEU A 40 8.26 -10.30 -6.04
N SER A 41 8.36 -11.46 -5.39
CA SER A 41 9.52 -12.35 -5.47
C SER A 41 9.65 -13.07 -6.83
N SER A 42 8.52 -13.26 -7.51
CA SER A 42 8.44 -13.96 -8.79
C SER A 42 8.43 -13.02 -10.00
N GLU A 43 8.74 -11.73 -9.83
CA GLU A 43 8.79 -10.80 -10.95
C GLU A 43 9.94 -11.16 -11.89
N GLU A 44 9.63 -11.21 -13.18
CA GLU A 44 10.62 -11.52 -14.21
C GLU A 44 11.81 -10.55 -14.15
N PRO A 45 13.06 -11.02 -14.25
CA PRO A 45 14.24 -10.15 -14.15
C PRO A 45 14.26 -9.01 -15.17
N GLY A 46 13.63 -9.20 -16.33
CA GLY A 46 13.48 -8.15 -17.33
C GLY A 46 12.50 -7.04 -16.94
N THR A 47 11.59 -7.29 -16.00
CA THR A 47 10.67 -6.31 -15.40
C THR A 47 11.26 -5.76 -14.11
N ARG A 48 11.83 -6.62 -13.26
CA ARG A 48 12.44 -6.22 -12.00
C ARG A 48 13.83 -6.86 -11.87
N PRO A 49 14.89 -6.16 -12.27
CA PRO A 49 16.24 -6.68 -12.20
C PRO A 49 16.62 -7.06 -10.77
N PHE A 50 17.39 -8.13 -10.60
CA PHE A 50 17.90 -8.51 -9.31
C PHE A 50 18.93 -7.51 -8.78
N SER A 51 18.94 -7.36 -7.47
CA SER A 51 19.99 -6.69 -6.71
C SER A 51 21.26 -7.55 -6.65
N ALA A 52 22.34 -6.98 -6.10
CA ALA A 52 23.60 -7.69 -5.89
C ALA A 52 23.48 -8.92 -4.97
N SER A 53 22.43 -9.00 -4.14
CA SER A 53 22.16 -10.15 -3.27
C SER A 53 21.33 -11.25 -3.94
N GLY A 54 20.97 -11.10 -5.23
CA GLY A 54 20.15 -12.08 -5.97
C GLY A 54 18.64 -11.96 -5.72
N GLU A 55 18.21 -10.99 -4.92
CA GLU A 55 16.79 -10.69 -4.64
C GLU A 55 16.25 -9.63 -5.63
N PRO A 56 14.93 -9.58 -5.91
CA PRO A 56 14.32 -8.52 -6.72
C PRO A 56 14.74 -7.12 -6.24
N GLY A 57 15.30 -6.32 -7.15
CA GLY A 57 15.88 -5.02 -6.84
C GLY A 57 14.86 -3.92 -6.58
N GLY A 58 15.35 -2.70 -6.39
CA GLY A 58 14.52 -1.50 -6.18
C GLY A 58 13.95 -0.88 -7.46
N LEU A 59 14.29 -1.38 -8.65
CA LEU A 59 13.85 -0.82 -9.93
C LEU A 59 12.82 -1.71 -10.60
N VAL A 60 11.73 -1.12 -11.07
CA VAL A 60 10.76 -1.76 -11.97
C VAL A 60 10.77 -1.09 -13.33
N HIS A 61 10.83 -1.88 -14.40
CA HIS A 61 10.67 -1.45 -15.77
C HIS A 61 9.22 -1.63 -16.24
N VAL A 62 8.56 -0.51 -16.52
CA VAL A 62 7.19 -0.49 -17.03
C VAL A 62 7.23 -0.49 -18.57
N LYS A 63 6.70 -1.56 -19.18
CA LYS A 63 6.79 -1.81 -20.63
C LYS A 63 5.46 -1.66 -21.37
N THR A 64 4.38 -1.45 -20.64
CA THR A 64 3.03 -1.30 -21.19
C THR A 64 2.88 0.03 -21.93
N PRO A 65 1.97 0.09 -22.93
CA PRO A 65 1.76 1.31 -23.71
C PRO A 65 1.12 2.43 -22.89
N PHE A 66 0.28 2.09 -21.90
CA PHE A 66 -0.33 3.05 -20.99
C PHE A 66 0.17 2.84 -19.56
N VAL A 67 0.36 3.95 -18.83
CA VAL A 67 0.73 3.91 -17.43
C VAL A 67 -0.11 4.91 -16.65
N ALA A 68 -0.75 4.45 -15.58
CA ALA A 68 -1.41 5.31 -14.60
C ALA A 68 -0.47 5.53 -13.40
N ILE A 69 -0.02 6.76 -13.19
CA ILE A 69 0.76 7.14 -12.01
C ILE A 69 -0.21 7.65 -10.95
N VAL A 70 -0.24 6.97 -9.80
CA VAL A 70 -1.11 7.28 -8.66
C VAL A 70 -0.24 7.90 -7.56
N PRO A 71 -0.59 9.09 -7.05
CA PRO A 71 0.16 9.72 -5.97
C PRO A 71 -0.01 8.96 -4.65
N ASP A 72 0.55 9.52 -3.57
CA ASP A 72 0.48 8.99 -2.20
C ASP A 72 -0.91 8.53 -1.82
N LEU A 73 -1.04 7.38 -1.15
CA LEU A 73 -2.34 6.82 -0.84
C LEU A 73 -2.92 7.35 0.47
N HIS A 74 -2.10 7.50 1.52
CA HIS A 74 -2.42 8.01 2.84
C HIS A 74 -3.74 7.47 3.39
N ALA A 75 -3.83 6.15 3.53
CA ALA A 75 -5.01 5.47 4.06
C ALA A 75 -6.33 5.78 3.33
N ARG A 76 -6.28 5.99 2.00
CA ARG A 76 -7.46 6.18 1.14
C ARG A 76 -7.76 4.91 0.32
N PRO A 77 -8.34 3.86 0.92
CA PRO A 77 -8.59 2.60 0.20
C PRO A 77 -9.57 2.77 -0.97
N SER A 78 -10.55 3.68 -0.87
CA SER A 78 -11.51 3.94 -1.94
C SER A 78 -10.87 4.56 -3.18
N LEU A 79 -9.78 5.33 -3.03
CA LEU A 79 -9.07 5.94 -4.16
C LEU A 79 -8.67 4.88 -5.20
N LEU A 80 -8.16 3.73 -4.74
CA LEU A 80 -7.74 2.64 -5.64
C LEU A 80 -8.93 1.98 -6.32
N VAL A 81 -10.04 1.75 -5.61
CA VAL A 81 -11.25 1.14 -6.19
C VAL A 81 -11.89 2.07 -7.22
N ASP A 82 -12.02 3.36 -6.89
CA ASP A 82 -12.55 4.37 -7.80
C ASP A 82 -11.66 4.53 -9.04
N LEU A 83 -10.33 4.50 -8.87
CA LEU A 83 -9.38 4.52 -9.97
C LEU A 83 -9.54 3.31 -10.88
N LEU A 84 -9.60 2.09 -10.32
CA LEU A 84 -9.74 0.85 -11.09
C LEU A 84 -11.03 0.82 -11.92
N ALA A 85 -12.12 1.34 -11.36
CA ALA A 85 -13.42 1.44 -12.04
C ALA A 85 -13.50 2.60 -13.05
N SER A 86 -12.58 3.57 -12.98
CA SER A 86 -12.54 4.69 -13.92
C SER A 86 -12.07 4.26 -15.31
N SER A 87 -12.22 5.15 -16.30
CA SER A 87 -11.78 4.93 -17.67
C SER A 87 -10.95 6.11 -18.19
N LEU A 88 -10.09 5.83 -19.18
CA LEU A 88 -9.37 6.90 -19.87
C LEU A 88 -10.33 7.66 -20.80
N PRO A 89 -10.18 8.98 -20.97
CA PRO A 89 -10.98 9.72 -21.95
C PRO A 89 -10.87 9.18 -23.38
N SER A 90 -9.73 8.58 -23.73
CA SER A 90 -9.51 7.93 -25.03
C SER A 90 -10.10 6.52 -25.14
N HIS A 91 -10.47 5.90 -24.03
CA HIS A 91 -11.04 4.55 -23.94
C HIS A 91 -12.24 4.52 -22.97
N PRO A 92 -13.29 5.31 -23.22
CA PRO A 92 -14.35 5.55 -22.23
C PRO A 92 -15.18 4.31 -21.89
N ALA A 93 -15.13 3.27 -22.73
CA ALA A 93 -15.89 2.03 -22.57
C ALA A 93 -15.10 0.90 -21.87
N THR A 94 -13.84 1.15 -21.48
CA THR A 94 -12.96 0.16 -20.87
C THR A 94 -12.41 0.71 -19.56
N SER A 95 -12.55 -0.04 -18.47
CA SER A 95 -12.04 0.38 -17.17
C SER A 95 -10.51 0.28 -17.13
N LEU A 96 -9.87 1.02 -16.23
CA LEU A 96 -8.43 0.87 -16.00
C LEU A 96 -8.09 -0.54 -15.50
N LEU A 97 -8.99 -1.18 -14.75
CA LEU A 97 -8.81 -2.57 -14.34
C LEU A 97 -8.80 -3.53 -15.52
N ASP A 98 -9.74 -3.40 -16.47
CA ASP A 98 -9.76 -4.24 -17.68
C ASP A 98 -8.47 -4.07 -18.49
N MET A 99 -8.00 -2.82 -18.64
CA MET A 99 -6.73 -2.53 -19.31
C MET A 99 -5.51 -3.08 -18.55
N ALA A 100 -5.56 -3.18 -17.23
CA ALA A 100 -4.49 -3.80 -16.45
C ALA A 100 -4.51 -5.33 -16.60
N LEU A 101 -5.69 -5.94 -16.65
CA LEU A 101 -5.88 -7.38 -16.83
C LEU A 101 -5.49 -7.85 -18.22
N ASP A 102 -5.73 -7.04 -19.26
CA ASP A 102 -5.34 -7.36 -20.64
C ASP A 102 -3.87 -7.03 -20.97
N GLY A 103 -3.16 -6.40 -20.04
CA GLY A 103 -1.74 -6.05 -20.17
C GLY A 103 -1.45 -4.79 -21.00
N SER A 104 -2.46 -3.97 -21.31
CA SER A 104 -2.29 -2.70 -22.02
C SER A 104 -1.96 -1.52 -21.08
N LEU A 105 -2.25 -1.65 -19.78
CA LEU A 105 -1.98 -0.64 -18.75
C LEU A 105 -1.15 -1.24 -17.62
N THR A 106 -0.20 -0.45 -17.09
CA THR A 106 0.35 -0.68 -15.75
C THR A 106 -0.04 0.46 -14.81
N ILE A 107 -0.48 0.12 -13.60
CA ILE A 107 -0.76 1.08 -12.53
C ILE A 107 0.47 1.14 -11.61
N VAL A 108 0.96 2.35 -11.33
CA VAL A 108 2.09 2.60 -10.43
C VAL A 108 1.68 3.57 -9.34
N CYS A 109 1.56 3.09 -8.11
CA CYS A 109 1.37 3.93 -6.93
C CYS A 109 2.72 4.42 -6.40
N LEU A 110 2.83 5.69 -6.03
CA LEU A 110 4.07 6.29 -5.53
C LEU A 110 4.35 6.01 -4.04
N GLY A 111 3.55 5.16 -3.40
CA GLY A 111 3.77 4.70 -2.03
C GLY A 111 2.91 5.45 -1.02
N ASP A 112 3.42 5.53 0.20
CA ASP A 112 2.76 6.16 1.35
C ASP A 112 1.36 5.61 1.54
N ILE A 113 1.30 4.29 1.75
CA ILE A 113 0.07 3.53 1.90
C ILE A 113 -0.63 3.93 3.21
N LEU A 114 0.16 4.08 4.27
CA LEU A 114 -0.28 4.26 5.65
C LEU A 114 -0.42 5.72 6.06
N ASN A 115 -1.12 5.94 7.16
CA ASN A 115 -1.31 7.22 7.84
C ASN A 115 -2.07 8.22 6.97
N SER A 116 -3.29 8.51 7.35
CA SER A 116 -4.13 9.49 6.68
C SER A 116 -3.62 10.91 6.89
N GLU A 117 -3.96 11.76 5.92
CA GLU A 117 -3.64 13.17 5.93
C GLU A 117 -4.89 14.07 5.96
N GLY A 118 -4.64 15.37 6.10
CA GLY A 118 -5.67 16.39 6.09
C GLY A 118 -6.34 16.55 7.46
N ARG A 119 -7.36 17.39 7.50
CA ARG A 119 -7.97 17.83 8.76
C ARG A 119 -8.55 16.68 9.60
N ILE A 120 -9.13 15.69 8.95
CA ILE A 120 -9.76 14.55 9.63
C ILE A 120 -8.68 13.64 10.23
N GLY A 121 -7.66 13.27 9.45
CA GLY A 121 -6.53 12.48 9.94
C GLY A 121 -5.81 13.18 11.11
N ALA A 122 -5.51 14.47 10.96
CA ALA A 122 -4.88 15.27 11.99
C ALA A 122 -5.68 15.27 13.32
N ASP A 123 -7.01 15.37 13.25
CA ASP A 123 -7.88 15.32 14.43
C ASP A 123 -7.87 13.94 15.10
N ARG A 124 -7.91 12.85 14.32
CA ARG A 124 -7.81 11.47 14.85
C ARG A 124 -6.48 11.23 15.54
N TRP A 125 -5.36 11.59 14.90
CA TRP A 125 -4.03 11.46 15.49
C TRP A 125 -3.87 12.27 16.78
N ALA A 126 -4.36 13.51 16.80
CA ALA A 126 -4.30 14.36 18.00
C ALA A 126 -5.12 13.78 19.16
N LYS A 127 -6.34 13.30 18.89
CA LYS A 127 -7.19 12.65 19.91
C LYS A 127 -6.58 11.36 20.44
N ALA A 128 -6.03 10.53 19.55
CA ALA A 128 -5.32 9.31 19.93
C ALA A 128 -4.12 9.61 20.83
N ALA A 129 -3.33 10.64 20.50
CA ALA A 129 -2.17 11.05 21.29
C ALA A 129 -2.58 11.54 22.69
N LEU A 130 -3.65 12.35 22.78
CA LEU A 130 -4.21 12.79 24.06
C LEU A 130 -4.73 11.61 24.90
N ARG A 131 -5.40 10.64 24.27
CA ARG A 131 -5.88 9.43 24.95
C ARG A 131 -4.71 8.61 25.51
N MET A 132 -3.66 8.40 24.72
CA MET A 132 -2.44 7.70 25.14
C MET A 132 -1.74 8.43 26.30
N ALA A 133 -1.65 9.76 26.25
CA ALA A 133 -1.05 10.55 27.33
C ALA A 133 -1.86 10.44 28.63
N ASN A 134 -3.19 10.37 28.54
CA ASN A 134 -4.08 10.28 29.70
C ASN A 134 -4.20 8.86 30.29
N SER A 135 -4.04 7.80 29.49
CA SER A 135 -4.13 6.43 29.97
C SER A 135 -2.90 5.99 30.78
N GLY A 136 -1.73 6.57 30.49
CA GLY A 136 -0.45 6.19 31.12
C GLY A 136 0.03 4.76 30.79
N ILE A 137 -0.70 4.02 29.95
CA ILE A 137 -0.37 2.67 29.47
C ILE A 137 -0.59 2.55 27.95
N PRO A 138 0.20 1.73 27.24
CA PRO A 138 0.11 1.55 25.78
C PRO A 138 -1.27 1.14 25.27
N ASP A 139 -2.06 0.42 26.07
CA ASP A 139 -3.44 0.02 25.73
C ASP A 139 -4.37 1.21 25.43
N GLY A 140 -3.99 2.43 25.85
CA GLY A 140 -4.68 3.66 25.45
C GLY A 140 -4.69 3.90 23.94
N LEU A 141 -3.82 3.24 23.19
CA LEU A 141 -3.83 3.22 21.73
C LEU A 141 -4.93 2.33 21.14
N LEU A 142 -5.52 1.40 21.90
CA LEU A 142 -6.63 0.55 21.44
C LEU A 142 -7.99 1.27 21.52
N GLY A 143 -7.99 2.55 21.15
CA GLY A 143 -9.16 3.42 21.14
C GLY A 143 -9.77 3.58 19.75
N PRO A 144 -11.01 4.11 19.68
CA PRO A 144 -11.74 4.24 18.43
C PRO A 144 -11.02 5.12 17.41
N GLU A 145 -10.28 6.15 17.84
CA GLU A 145 -9.58 7.06 16.93
C GLU A 145 -8.40 6.36 16.21
N MET A 146 -7.64 5.53 16.93
CA MET A 146 -6.59 4.71 16.34
C MET A 146 -7.15 3.55 15.53
N ASP A 147 -8.23 2.92 15.98
CA ASP A 147 -8.88 1.84 15.23
C ASP A 147 -9.43 2.32 13.89
N GLU A 148 -9.99 3.52 13.84
CA GLU A 148 -10.46 4.13 12.60
C GLU A 148 -9.28 4.52 11.68
N GLU A 149 -8.25 5.16 12.24
CA GLU A 149 -7.06 5.60 11.51
C GLU A 149 -6.27 4.42 10.91
N MET A 150 -5.94 3.46 11.76
CA MET A 150 -5.20 2.28 11.36
C MET A 150 -6.09 1.30 10.58
N GLY A 151 -7.40 1.26 10.84
CA GLY A 151 -8.35 0.49 10.03
C GLY A 151 -8.35 0.92 8.57
N ALA A 152 -8.41 2.23 8.30
CA ALA A 152 -8.28 2.77 6.96
C ALA A 152 -6.90 2.47 6.32
N SER A 153 -5.83 2.57 7.12
CA SER A 153 -4.47 2.23 6.68
C SER A 153 -4.34 0.74 6.31
N MET A 154 -4.92 -0.15 7.11
CA MET A 154 -4.90 -1.59 6.86
C MET A 154 -5.76 -1.94 5.64
N ALA A 155 -6.91 -1.30 5.46
CA ALA A 155 -7.72 -1.47 4.26
C ALA A 155 -6.94 -1.07 2.99
N ALA A 156 -6.25 0.08 3.01
CA ALA A 156 -5.42 0.51 1.90
C ALA A 156 -4.30 -0.50 1.61
N LEU A 157 -3.57 -0.92 2.65
CA LEU A 157 -2.51 -1.93 2.55
C LEU A 157 -3.02 -3.26 1.98
N GLY A 158 -4.16 -3.75 2.46
CA GLY A 158 -4.78 -4.97 1.95
C GLY A 158 -5.16 -4.89 0.49
N ILE A 159 -5.71 -3.76 0.04
CA ILE A 159 -6.03 -3.54 -1.38
C ILE A 159 -4.74 -3.51 -2.21
N VAL A 160 -3.70 -2.80 -1.78
CA VAL A 160 -2.42 -2.78 -2.51
C VAL A 160 -1.83 -4.19 -2.64
N MET A 161 -1.83 -4.98 -1.57
CA MET A 161 -1.36 -6.36 -1.58
C MET A 161 -2.20 -7.25 -2.51
N LEU A 162 -3.53 -7.13 -2.43
CA LEU A 162 -4.48 -7.84 -3.30
C LEU A 162 -4.24 -7.51 -4.78
N LEU A 163 -4.11 -6.22 -5.12
CA LEU A 163 -3.87 -5.80 -6.49
C LEU A 163 -2.53 -6.32 -7.00
N LYS A 164 -1.49 -6.28 -6.16
CA LYS A 164 -0.19 -6.84 -6.56
C LYS A 164 -0.27 -8.34 -6.83
N SER A 165 -0.98 -9.10 -5.99
CA SER A 165 -1.09 -10.54 -6.16
C SER A 165 -1.92 -10.94 -7.38
N ARG A 166 -2.89 -10.11 -7.77
CA ARG A 166 -3.82 -10.40 -8.88
C ARG A 166 -3.35 -9.88 -10.23
N LEU A 167 -2.72 -8.70 -10.25
CA LEU A 167 -2.32 -8.04 -11.50
C LEU A 167 -0.84 -8.27 -11.85
N GLY A 168 -0.01 -8.72 -10.91
CA GLY A 168 1.40 -9.01 -11.18
C GLY A 168 2.13 -7.79 -11.75
N ALA A 169 2.62 -7.86 -13.00
CA ALA A 169 3.29 -6.74 -13.68
C ALA A 169 2.34 -5.60 -14.13
N GLY A 170 1.02 -5.81 -14.05
CA GLY A 170 0.01 -4.77 -14.28
C GLY A 170 -0.12 -3.78 -13.11
N PHE A 171 0.47 -4.08 -11.94
CA PHE A 171 0.38 -3.22 -10.76
C PHE A 171 1.69 -3.20 -9.97
N HIS A 172 2.13 -1.98 -9.63
CA HIS A 172 3.24 -1.75 -8.71
C HIS A 172 2.88 -0.66 -7.71
N CYS A 173 3.30 -0.85 -6.47
CA CYS A 173 3.32 0.20 -5.46
C CYS A 173 4.77 0.39 -5.05
N LEU A 174 5.28 1.62 -5.20
CA LEU A 174 6.61 1.97 -4.75
C LEU A 174 6.62 2.15 -3.24
N LYS A 175 7.79 2.00 -2.63
CA LYS A 175 7.96 2.29 -1.20
C LYS A 175 8.00 3.80 -0.97
N GLY A 176 7.07 4.29 -0.16
CA GLY A 176 7.10 5.62 0.43
C GLY A 176 7.79 5.63 1.80
N ASN A 177 7.93 6.83 2.38
CA ASN A 177 8.54 6.98 3.71
C ASN A 177 7.58 6.61 4.84
N HIS A 178 6.26 6.62 4.61
CA HIS A 178 5.26 6.16 5.56
C HIS A 178 5.12 4.62 5.60
N ASP A 179 5.67 3.90 4.61
CA ASP A 179 5.61 2.45 4.50
C ASP A 179 6.66 1.77 5.40
N ASN A 180 6.55 2.05 6.70
CA ASN A 180 7.46 1.62 7.77
C ASN A 180 6.64 1.30 9.04
N ILE A 181 5.86 0.22 9.02
CA ILE A 181 4.97 -0.18 10.12
C ILE A 181 5.72 -0.42 11.43
N THR A 182 7.02 -0.74 11.36
CA THR A 182 7.88 -0.95 12.53
C THR A 182 8.45 0.34 13.13
N ASN A 183 8.24 1.49 12.48
CA ASN A 183 8.80 2.78 12.87
C ASN A 183 10.33 2.73 13.09
N THR A 184 11.05 1.94 12.30
CA THR A 184 12.49 1.75 12.46
C THR A 184 13.28 2.84 11.74
N ASN A 185 14.50 3.13 12.21
CA ASN A 185 15.49 3.99 11.55
C ASN A 185 16.60 3.18 10.86
N LEU A 186 16.25 2.01 10.31
CA LEU A 186 17.21 1.05 9.77
C LEU A 186 16.93 0.80 8.29
N ASN A 187 17.96 0.42 7.53
CA ASN A 187 17.85 0.10 6.10
C ASN A 187 17.31 1.26 5.24
N GLY A 188 17.63 2.50 5.60
CA GLY A 188 17.17 3.70 4.88
C GLY A 188 15.77 4.19 5.29
N ASP A 189 15.08 3.48 6.18
CA ASP A 189 13.84 3.99 6.78
C ASP A 189 14.12 5.05 7.84
N ALA A 190 13.13 5.91 8.06
CA ALA A 190 13.07 6.86 9.16
C ALA A 190 11.72 6.73 9.87
N GLY A 191 11.71 6.91 11.19
CA GLY A 191 10.48 7.03 11.95
C GLY A 191 9.70 8.29 11.53
N PHE A 192 8.38 8.19 11.56
CA PHE A 192 7.50 9.23 11.02
C PHE A 192 6.75 10.00 12.13
N TYR A 193 6.68 11.32 11.98
CA TYR A 193 5.91 12.23 12.83
C TYR A 193 5.47 13.47 12.03
N LYS A 194 4.21 13.89 12.17
CA LYS A 194 3.65 15.11 11.57
C LYS A 194 2.59 15.76 12.46
N TYR A 195 1.55 15.02 12.81
CA TYR A 195 0.47 15.44 13.72
C TYR A 195 0.65 14.90 15.13
N ALA A 196 1.33 13.76 15.28
CA ALA A 196 1.60 13.10 16.54
C ALA A 196 2.95 12.35 16.46
N LEU A 197 3.08 11.23 17.16
CA LEU A 197 4.15 10.26 16.93
C LEU A 197 3.61 9.13 16.05
N GLU A 198 3.05 9.46 14.88
CA GLU A 198 2.24 8.53 14.06
C GLU A 198 2.93 7.19 13.82
N GLY A 199 4.22 7.21 13.47
CA GLY A 199 4.98 5.99 13.26
C GLY A 199 5.04 5.13 14.53
N ALA A 200 5.41 5.71 15.67
CA ALA A 200 5.55 4.97 16.93
C ALA A 200 4.19 4.47 17.45
N MET A 201 3.16 5.31 17.37
CA MET A 201 1.80 4.98 17.79
C MET A 201 1.18 3.90 16.90
N GLY A 202 1.36 4.01 15.58
CA GLY A 202 0.90 3.03 14.59
C GLY A 202 1.60 1.68 14.75
N ALA A 203 2.92 1.69 14.98
CA ALA A 203 3.69 0.48 15.26
C ALA A 203 3.17 -0.23 16.52
N GLU A 204 3.01 0.50 17.62
CA GLU A 204 2.53 -0.09 18.88
C GLU A 204 1.08 -0.60 18.75
N TRP A 205 0.20 0.16 18.10
CA TRP A 205 -1.15 -0.30 17.80
C TRP A 205 -1.15 -1.59 16.98
N PHE A 206 -0.33 -1.65 15.92
CA PHE A 206 -0.23 -2.85 15.07
C PHE A 206 0.28 -4.04 15.88
N ARG A 207 1.31 -3.84 16.70
CA ARG A 207 1.88 -4.87 17.59
C ARG A 207 0.83 -5.42 18.55
N LEU A 208 0.04 -4.55 19.17
CA LEU A 208 -1.03 -4.94 20.11
C LEU A 208 -2.19 -5.67 19.41
N ARG A 209 -2.54 -5.30 18.17
CA ARG A 209 -3.66 -5.92 17.42
C ARG A 209 -3.29 -7.20 16.68
N TYR A 210 -2.10 -7.25 16.09
CA TYR A 210 -1.68 -8.32 15.16
C TYR A 210 -0.53 -9.17 15.68
N GLY A 211 0.22 -8.69 16.68
CA GLY A 211 1.38 -9.37 17.23
C GLY A 211 2.65 -9.23 16.37
N GLU A 212 3.76 -9.69 16.94
CA GLU A 212 5.11 -9.58 16.36
C GLU A 212 5.27 -10.35 15.05
N ASP A 213 4.61 -11.51 14.92
CA ASP A 213 4.79 -12.38 13.75
C ASP A 213 4.23 -11.72 12.49
N LEU A 214 3.04 -11.14 12.57
CA LEU A 214 2.46 -10.38 11.47
C LEU A 214 3.21 -9.07 11.22
N MET A 215 3.71 -8.40 12.27
CA MET A 215 4.51 -7.20 12.09
C MET A 215 5.77 -7.51 11.28
N ARG A 216 6.46 -8.62 11.59
CA ARG A 216 7.63 -9.08 10.82
C ARG A 216 7.28 -9.44 9.38
N LEU A 217 6.11 -10.04 9.15
CA LEU A 217 5.64 -10.39 7.80
C LEU A 217 5.34 -9.14 6.97
N VAL A 218 4.60 -8.17 7.51
CA VAL A 218 4.32 -6.89 6.83
C VAL A 218 5.63 -6.13 6.60
N ARG A 219 6.55 -6.15 7.56
CA ARG A 219 7.87 -5.55 7.38
C ARG A 219 8.66 -6.20 6.24
N HIS A 220 8.56 -7.52 6.08
CA HIS A 220 9.18 -8.21 4.95
C HIS A 220 8.56 -7.79 3.61
N TYR A 221 7.23 -7.63 3.57
CA TYR A 221 6.53 -7.06 2.42
C TYR A 221 7.03 -5.65 2.09
N GLU A 222 7.08 -4.73 3.06
CA GLU A 222 7.56 -3.35 2.86
C GLU A 222 8.97 -3.30 2.27
N ARG A 223 9.87 -4.16 2.77
CA ARG A 223 11.25 -4.28 2.27
C ARG A 223 11.33 -4.89 0.87
N SER A 224 10.26 -5.54 0.42
CA SER A 224 10.14 -6.13 -0.91
C SER A 224 9.51 -5.17 -1.91
N LEU A 225 9.08 -3.98 -1.50
CA LEU A 225 8.55 -2.97 -2.41
C LEU A 225 9.67 -2.39 -3.29
N PRO A 226 9.41 -2.14 -4.59
CA PRO A 226 10.32 -1.37 -5.43
C PRO A 226 10.43 0.08 -4.94
N LEU A 227 11.55 0.73 -5.22
CA LEU A 227 11.80 2.14 -4.87
C LEU A 227 11.51 3.08 -6.04
N VAL A 228 11.73 2.60 -7.28
CA VAL A 228 11.69 3.39 -8.50
C VAL A 228 10.99 2.59 -9.61
N ALA A 229 10.14 3.27 -10.38
CA ALA A 229 9.61 2.79 -11.64
C ALA A 229 10.19 3.59 -12.81
N ALA A 230 10.61 2.91 -13.87
CA ALA A 230 11.08 3.53 -15.10
C ALA A 230 10.27 3.01 -16.29
N GLY A 231 9.63 3.93 -17.01
CA GLY A 231 9.01 3.64 -18.30
C GLY A 231 9.78 4.30 -19.44
N ARG A 232 9.24 4.19 -20.66
CA ARG A 232 9.91 4.71 -21.88
C ARG A 232 10.21 6.22 -21.83
N ARG A 233 9.40 7.01 -21.12
CA ARG A 233 9.47 8.48 -21.10
C ARG A 233 9.34 9.08 -19.70
N PHE A 234 9.47 8.27 -18.65
CA PHE A 234 9.37 8.74 -17.28
C PHE A 234 10.23 7.91 -16.34
N CYS A 235 10.62 8.55 -15.24
CA CYS A 235 11.08 7.91 -14.02
C CYS A 235 10.16 8.38 -12.89
N ALA A 236 9.74 7.47 -12.01
CA ALA A 236 8.88 7.76 -10.89
C ALA A 236 9.46 7.14 -9.63
N SER A 237 9.50 7.91 -8.56
CA SER A 237 9.85 7.50 -7.20
C SER A 237 8.98 8.29 -6.25
N HIS A 238 8.86 7.81 -5.00
CA HIS A 238 8.08 8.52 -3.98
C HIS A 238 8.61 9.94 -3.76
N ALA A 239 9.92 10.05 -3.53
CA ALA A 239 10.61 11.33 -3.41
C ALA A 239 11.56 11.54 -4.60
N GLU A 240 11.92 12.79 -4.85
CA GLU A 240 12.94 13.15 -5.84
C GLU A 240 14.30 12.48 -5.50
N PRO A 241 15.13 12.16 -6.51
CA PRO A 241 16.45 11.63 -6.26
C PRO A 241 17.31 12.66 -5.54
N ALA A 242 18.14 12.22 -4.59
CA ALA A 242 19.04 13.10 -3.83
C ALA A 242 20.07 13.83 -4.71
N PHE A 243 20.28 13.36 -5.94
CA PHE A 243 21.15 13.95 -6.94
C PHE A 243 20.47 13.91 -8.31
N ALA A 244 20.78 14.87 -9.18
CA ALA A 244 20.30 14.84 -10.56
C ALA A 244 20.77 13.56 -11.28
N LEU A 245 19.84 12.92 -12.01
CA LEU A 245 20.09 11.74 -12.84
C LEU A 245 20.83 12.08 -14.13
#